data_AF-A0A2V6H3E5-F1
#
_entry.id   AF-A0A2V6H3E5-F1
#
_cell.length_a   1.000
_cell.length_b   1.000
_cell.length_c   1.000
_cell.angle_alpha   90.00
_cell.angle_beta   90.00
_cell.angle_gamma   90.00
#
_symmetry.space_group_name_H-M   'P 1'
#
loop_
_entity.id
_entity.type
_entity.pdbx_description
1 polymer ?
#
loop_
_entity_poly.entity_id
_entity_poly.type
_entity_poly.pdbx_seq_one_letter_code
_entity_poly.pdbx_strand_id
1 'polypeptide(L)'
;MKRRSVFAFVFASLALPSSIAIAAGEWQVIKVNGHDYLSVDNISKFYGLPAEVAPSGAKMQSEKADVPLGFVSGSREAMINGARSWLCFPVLEQDGKSLVSRTDVVKTIEPLVRPHRVPSVGNVQTVVLDPGHGGHDKGQVSRYGAEKDFALDVARKLRPILQAKGLRVIMTREGDYFVPLEVRA
;
A
#
# COMPACT_ATOMS: atom_id res chain seq x y z
N MET A 1 8.74 41.11 -63.34
CA MET A 1 7.86 40.04 -62.84
C MET A 1 8.60 39.18 -61.81
N LYS A 2 8.35 39.34 -60.52
CA LYS A 2 8.68 38.36 -59.47
C LYS A 2 7.58 38.43 -58.41
N ARG A 3 6.65 37.47 -58.43
CA ARG A 3 5.56 37.33 -57.45
C ARG A 3 6.17 36.84 -56.13
N ARG A 4 5.96 37.57 -55.03
CA ARG A 4 6.28 37.11 -53.67
C ARG A 4 5.05 36.38 -53.13
N SER A 5 5.16 35.07 -52.97
CA SER A 5 4.13 34.24 -52.32
C SER A 5 4.16 34.49 -50.81
N VAL A 6 3.02 34.87 -50.24
CA VAL A 6 2.80 34.96 -48.79
C VAL A 6 2.42 33.57 -48.30
N PHE A 7 3.23 32.98 -47.41
CA PHE A 7 2.88 31.75 -46.69
C PHE A 7 2.00 32.12 -45.49
N ALA A 8 0.74 31.70 -45.52
CA ALA A 8 -0.15 31.77 -44.36
C ALA A 8 0.13 30.56 -43.45
N PHE A 9 0.65 30.82 -42.25
CA PHE A 9 0.75 29.80 -41.20
C PHE A 9 -0.63 29.61 -40.56
N VAL A 10 -1.26 28.47 -40.80
CA VAL A 10 -2.43 28.02 -40.06
C VAL A 10 -1.96 27.50 -38.72
N PHE A 11 -2.22 28.24 -37.64
CA PHE A 11 -2.09 27.74 -36.27
C PHE A 11 -3.24 26.77 -35.99
N ALA A 12 -2.97 25.47 -36.08
CA ALA A 12 -3.86 24.45 -35.53
C ALA A 12 -3.74 24.50 -34.00
N SER A 13 -4.75 25.08 -33.33
CA SER A 13 -4.87 25.03 -31.88
C SER A 13 -5.12 23.58 -31.45
N LEU A 14 -4.10 22.90 -30.93
CA LEU A 14 -4.29 21.66 -30.20
C LEU A 14 -5.06 22.00 -28.92
N ALA A 15 -6.33 21.59 -28.85
CA ALA A 15 -7.07 21.56 -27.61
C ALA A 15 -6.39 20.55 -26.67
N LEU A 16 -5.76 21.05 -25.62
CA LEU A 16 -5.26 20.22 -24.53
C LEU A 16 -6.47 19.49 -23.91
N PRO A 17 -6.42 18.18 -23.67
CA PRO A 17 -7.50 17.47 -23.00
C PRO A 17 -7.66 18.05 -21.60
N SER A 18 -8.81 18.68 -21.35
CA SER A 18 -9.21 19.15 -20.04
C SER A 18 -9.20 17.97 -19.08
N SER A 19 -8.24 17.95 -18.16
CA SER A 19 -8.25 16.99 -17.06
C SER A 19 -9.51 17.24 -16.25
N ILE A 20 -10.44 16.27 -16.24
CA ILE A 20 -11.58 16.31 -15.34
C ILE A 20 -11.01 16.20 -13.93
N ALA A 21 -10.92 17.33 -13.23
CA ALA A 21 -10.70 17.31 -11.79
C ALA A 21 -11.95 16.69 -11.17
N ILE A 22 -11.89 15.40 -10.85
CA ILE A 22 -12.89 14.77 -9.97
C ILE A 22 -12.76 15.53 -8.65
N ALA A 23 -13.79 16.30 -8.29
CA ALA A 23 -13.89 16.90 -6.98
C ALA A 23 -13.80 15.76 -5.96
N ALA A 24 -12.67 15.67 -5.23
CA ALA A 24 -12.51 14.68 -4.19
C ALA A 24 -13.63 14.92 -3.16
N GLY A 25 -14.58 13.98 -3.07
CA GLY A 25 -15.69 14.09 -2.12
C GLY A 25 -15.15 14.26 -0.70
N GLU A 26 -15.79 15.12 0.11
CA GLU A 26 -15.37 15.31 1.50
C GLU A 26 -15.41 13.98 2.29
N TRP A 27 -14.49 13.83 3.23
CA TRP A 27 -14.47 12.69 4.15
C TRP A 27 -15.72 12.71 5.03
N GLN A 28 -16.53 11.66 4.97
CA GLN A 28 -17.71 11.50 5.81
C GLN A 28 -17.38 10.61 7.01
N VAL A 29 -16.97 11.27 8.11
CA VAL A 29 -16.58 10.57 9.33
C VAL A 29 -17.80 10.04 10.07
N ILE A 30 -17.80 8.73 10.35
CA ILE A 30 -18.79 8.03 11.17
C ILE A 30 -18.13 7.67 12.50
N LYS A 31 -18.74 8.05 13.62
CA LYS A 31 -18.23 7.70 14.94
C LYS A 31 -18.81 6.38 15.42
N VAL A 32 -17.94 5.43 15.76
CA VAL A 32 -18.31 4.13 16.33
C VAL A 32 -17.50 3.93 17.61
N ASN A 33 -18.18 3.81 18.76
CA ASN A 33 -17.55 3.64 20.08
C ASN A 33 -16.42 4.65 20.38
N GLY A 34 -16.58 5.90 19.95
CA GLY A 34 -15.59 6.96 20.15
C GLY A 34 -14.45 7.01 19.12
N HIS A 35 -14.40 6.07 18.18
CA HIS A 35 -13.40 6.04 17.09
C HIS A 35 -13.99 6.57 15.77
N ASP A 36 -13.14 7.19 14.96
CA ASP A 36 -13.51 7.70 13.64
C ASP A 36 -13.38 6.62 12.56
N TYR A 37 -14.43 6.46 11.76
CA TYR A 37 -14.50 5.53 10.63
C TYR A 37 -14.94 6.24 9.36
N LEU A 38 -14.65 5.62 8.23
CA LEU A 38 -15.05 6.05 6.89
C LEU A 38 -15.68 4.85 6.18
N SER A 39 -16.73 5.07 5.40
CA SER A 39 -17.29 3.98 4.59
C SER A 39 -16.35 3.61 3.45
N VAL A 40 -16.34 2.34 3.06
CA VAL A 40 -15.58 1.85 1.89
C VAL A 40 -15.98 2.61 0.62
N ASP A 41 -17.26 2.94 0.45
CA ASP A 41 -17.74 3.77 -0.66
C ASP A 41 -17.15 5.19 -0.66
N ASN A 42 -17.07 5.84 0.52
CA ASN A 42 -16.46 7.18 0.63
C ASN A 42 -14.96 7.13 0.33
N ILE A 43 -14.25 6.09 0.81
CA ILE A 43 -12.84 5.83 0.51
C ILE A 43 -12.64 5.63 -1.00
N SER A 44 -13.41 4.74 -1.61
CA SER A 44 -13.38 4.43 -3.05
C SER A 44 -13.56 5.70 -3.89
N LYS A 45 -14.59 6.50 -3.58
CA LYS A 45 -14.86 7.78 -4.26
C LYS A 45 -13.74 8.81 -4.07
N PHE A 46 -13.20 8.96 -2.87
CA PHE A 46 -12.14 9.92 -2.60
C PHE A 46 -10.85 9.61 -3.38
N TYR A 47 -10.46 8.33 -3.44
CA TYR A 47 -9.27 7.91 -4.17
C TYR A 47 -9.51 7.70 -5.67
N GLY A 48 -10.76 7.59 -6.10
CA GLY A 48 -11.11 7.19 -7.47
C GLY A 48 -10.71 5.74 -7.77
N LEU A 49 -10.72 4.87 -6.74
CA LEU A 49 -10.23 3.50 -6.80
C LEU A 49 -11.38 2.53 -6.50
N PRO A 50 -11.72 1.60 -7.42
CA PRO A 50 -12.74 0.59 -7.17
C PRO A 50 -12.43 -0.19 -5.88
N ALA A 51 -13.47 -0.44 -5.10
CA ALA A 51 -13.35 -1.18 -3.86
C ALA A 51 -14.40 -2.28 -3.76
N GLU A 52 -13.99 -3.41 -3.19
CA GLU A 52 -14.86 -4.56 -2.93
C GLU A 52 -14.77 -4.99 -1.47
N VAL A 53 -15.89 -5.47 -0.93
CA VAL A 53 -15.95 -6.03 0.41
C VAL A 53 -16.49 -7.44 0.32
N ALA A 54 -15.63 -8.42 0.64
CA ALA A 54 -16.00 -9.81 0.75
C ALA A 54 -16.71 -10.08 2.09
N PRO A 55 -17.65 -11.03 2.15
CA PRO A 55 -18.33 -11.40 3.39
C PRO A 55 -17.37 -12.02 4.40
N SER A 56 -17.74 -11.99 5.68
CA SER A 56 -16.94 -12.59 6.75
C SER A 56 -16.64 -14.07 6.51
N GLY A 57 -15.41 -14.48 6.81
CA GLY A 57 -14.92 -15.84 6.59
C GLY A 57 -14.57 -16.18 5.14
N ALA A 58 -14.86 -15.30 4.17
CA ALA A 58 -14.36 -15.45 2.82
C ALA A 58 -12.85 -15.16 2.77
N LYS A 59 -12.13 -15.91 1.94
CA LYS A 59 -10.77 -15.54 1.55
C LYS A 59 -10.88 -14.50 0.44
N MET A 60 -10.16 -13.39 0.58
CA MET A 60 -10.05 -12.45 -0.53
C MET A 60 -9.15 -13.07 -1.61
N GLN A 61 -9.74 -13.37 -2.78
CA GLN A 61 -9.06 -14.05 -3.88
C GLN A 61 -8.46 -13.07 -4.91
N SER A 62 -8.70 -11.77 -4.77
CA SER A 62 -8.26 -10.82 -5.79
C SER A 62 -6.76 -10.55 -5.71
N GLU A 63 -6.00 -11.34 -6.47
CA GLU A 63 -4.67 -10.94 -7.00
C GLU A 63 -4.82 -10.03 -8.23
N LYS A 64 -6.06 -9.69 -8.64
CA LYS A 64 -6.33 -8.91 -9.84
C LYS A 64 -6.10 -7.42 -9.55
N ALA A 65 -5.20 -6.82 -10.31
CA ALA A 65 -4.88 -5.40 -10.26
C ALA A 65 -6.09 -4.47 -10.54
N ASP A 66 -7.19 -5.02 -11.09
CA ASP A 66 -8.40 -4.28 -11.41
C ASP A 66 -9.21 -3.83 -10.18
N VAL A 67 -9.01 -4.47 -9.02
CA VAL A 67 -9.62 -4.08 -7.74
C VAL A 67 -8.52 -3.62 -6.77
N PRO A 68 -8.17 -2.33 -6.78
CA PRO A 68 -7.08 -1.79 -5.98
C PRO A 68 -7.36 -1.81 -4.47
N LEU A 69 -8.62 -1.89 -4.04
CA LEU A 69 -9.02 -1.91 -2.63
C LEU A 69 -9.98 -3.07 -2.32
N GLY A 70 -9.49 -4.16 -1.77
CA GLY A 70 -10.31 -5.24 -1.25
C GLY A 70 -10.37 -5.20 0.28
N PHE A 71 -11.52 -5.58 0.84
CA PHE A 71 -11.73 -5.73 2.27
C PHE A 71 -12.47 -7.03 2.59
N VAL A 72 -12.27 -7.58 3.79
CA VAL A 72 -13.09 -8.69 4.31
C VAL A 72 -13.89 -8.19 5.51
N SER A 73 -15.21 -8.22 5.41
CA SER A 73 -16.13 -7.79 6.46
C SER A 73 -15.91 -8.58 7.75
N GLY A 74 -15.88 -7.89 8.90
CA GLY A 74 -15.59 -8.49 10.21
C GLY A 74 -14.13 -8.93 10.42
N SER A 75 -13.24 -8.69 9.45
CA SER A 75 -11.83 -9.07 9.51
C SER A 75 -10.92 -7.85 9.40
N ARG A 76 -9.66 -8.02 9.82
CA ARG A 76 -8.58 -7.06 9.62
C ARG A 76 -7.89 -7.24 8.26
N GLU A 77 -8.30 -8.21 7.46
CA GLU A 77 -7.67 -8.49 6.17
C GLU A 77 -8.13 -7.47 5.11
N ALA A 78 -7.15 -6.85 4.44
CA ALA A 78 -7.34 -5.99 3.29
C ALA A 78 -6.40 -6.39 2.15
N MET A 79 -6.77 -6.06 0.92
CA MET A 79 -5.95 -6.21 -0.28
C MET A 79 -5.79 -4.83 -0.88
N ILE A 80 -4.55 -4.37 -1.03
CA ILE A 80 -4.26 -3.02 -1.53
C ILE A 80 -3.29 -3.17 -2.69
N ASN A 81 -3.74 -2.86 -3.91
CA ASN A 81 -2.96 -3.04 -5.15
C ASN A 81 -2.38 -4.46 -5.31
N GLY A 82 -3.18 -5.48 -4.99
CA GLY A 82 -2.76 -6.90 -5.04
C GLY A 82 -1.83 -7.36 -3.90
N ALA A 83 -1.51 -6.48 -2.95
CA ALA A 83 -0.75 -6.84 -1.75
C ALA A 83 -1.70 -7.02 -0.55
N ARG A 84 -1.63 -8.18 0.11
CA ARG A 84 -2.37 -8.42 1.36
C ARG A 84 -1.79 -7.54 2.46
N SER A 85 -2.66 -6.78 3.12
CA SER A 85 -2.36 -5.91 4.24
C SER A 85 -3.24 -6.24 5.44
N TRP A 86 -2.73 -6.04 6.65
CA TRP A 86 -3.50 -6.20 7.89
C TRP A 86 -3.79 -4.84 8.50
N LEU A 87 -5.08 -4.52 8.61
CA LEU A 87 -5.58 -3.32 9.27
C LEU A 87 -5.35 -3.41 10.79
N CYS A 88 -5.40 -2.27 11.48
CA CYS A 88 -5.40 -2.18 12.95
C CYS A 88 -6.74 -2.66 13.53
N PHE A 89 -7.86 -2.29 12.89
CA PHE A 89 -9.20 -2.63 13.33
C PHE A 89 -9.93 -3.49 12.29
N PRO A 90 -10.87 -4.36 12.69
CA PRO A 90 -11.69 -5.08 11.73
C PRO A 90 -12.59 -4.13 10.94
N VAL A 91 -12.90 -4.50 9.71
CA VAL A 91 -13.91 -3.80 8.90
C VAL A 91 -15.28 -4.04 9.52
N LEU A 92 -15.95 -2.98 9.93
CA LEU A 92 -17.25 -3.07 10.61
C LEU A 92 -18.39 -2.98 9.62
N GLU A 93 -19.51 -3.62 9.92
CA GLU A 93 -20.78 -3.37 9.22
C GLU A 93 -21.70 -2.57 10.15
N GLN A 94 -22.14 -1.41 9.69
CA GLN A 94 -23.12 -0.61 10.42
C GLN A 94 -24.04 0.11 9.43
N ASP A 95 -25.36 0.02 9.64
CA ASP A 95 -26.38 0.68 8.81
C ASP A 95 -26.23 0.40 7.30
N GLY A 96 -25.86 -0.84 6.96
CA GLY A 96 -25.63 -1.28 5.59
C GLY A 96 -24.34 -0.75 4.94
N LYS A 97 -23.43 -0.19 5.73
CA LYS A 97 -22.12 0.30 5.27
C LYS A 97 -20.99 -0.51 5.88
N SER A 98 -20.04 -0.90 5.04
CA SER A 98 -18.74 -1.39 5.48
C SER A 98 -17.84 -0.21 5.85
N LEU A 99 -17.29 -0.24 7.05
CA LEU A 99 -16.55 0.85 7.68
C LEU A 99 -15.10 0.45 7.93
N VAL A 100 -14.17 1.31 7.51
CA VAL A 100 -12.74 1.19 7.78
C VAL A 100 -12.32 2.30 8.72
N SER A 101 -11.47 1.98 9.71
CA SER A 101 -11.02 3.00 10.67
C SER A 101 -10.27 4.12 9.95
N ARG A 102 -10.46 5.37 10.39
CA ARG A 102 -9.72 6.50 9.83
C ARG A 102 -8.21 6.32 10.00
N THR A 103 -7.78 5.72 11.12
CA THR A 103 -6.38 5.36 11.36
C THR A 103 -5.85 4.47 10.25
N ASP A 104 -6.58 3.42 9.87
CA ASP A 104 -6.18 2.52 8.80
C ASP A 104 -6.17 3.20 7.43
N VAL A 105 -7.12 4.08 7.17
CA VAL A 105 -7.11 4.88 5.93
C VAL A 105 -5.85 5.74 5.84
N VAL A 106 -5.48 6.42 6.92
CA VAL A 106 -4.35 7.35 6.94
C VAL A 106 -2.99 6.65 7.02
N LYS A 107 -2.90 5.56 7.79
CA LYS A 107 -1.62 4.90 8.12
C LYS A 107 -1.33 3.67 7.28
N THR A 108 -2.35 3.03 6.72
CA THR A 108 -2.21 1.80 5.94
C THR A 108 -2.56 2.04 4.47
N ILE A 109 -3.72 2.61 4.17
CA ILE A 109 -4.21 2.73 2.79
C ILE A 109 -3.52 3.89 2.05
N GLU A 110 -3.60 5.14 2.55
CA GLU A 110 -3.07 6.34 1.87
C GLU A 110 -1.62 6.17 1.39
N PRO A 111 -0.66 5.65 2.18
CA PRO A 111 0.72 5.48 1.72
C PRO A 111 0.86 4.47 0.58
N LEU A 112 0.00 3.45 0.53
CA LEU A 112 0.04 2.37 -0.47
C LEU A 112 -0.67 2.75 -1.77
N VAL A 113 -1.69 3.61 -1.72
CA VAL A 113 -2.45 4.04 -2.91
C VAL A 113 -1.91 5.32 -3.55
N ARG A 114 -1.24 6.19 -2.77
CA ARG A 114 -0.70 7.48 -3.26
C ARG A 114 0.71 7.75 -2.76
N PRO A 115 1.69 6.86 -3.04
CA PRO A 115 3.07 7.03 -2.57
C PRO A 115 3.72 8.34 -3.07
N HIS A 116 3.29 8.85 -4.23
CA HIS A 116 3.78 10.10 -4.82
C HIS A 116 3.40 11.37 -4.05
N ARG A 117 2.51 11.30 -3.05
CA ARG A 117 2.19 12.44 -2.18
C ARG A 117 3.30 12.79 -1.20
N VAL A 118 4.29 11.91 -1.04
CA VAL A 118 5.57 12.29 -0.45
C VAL A 118 6.39 12.90 -1.61
N PRO A 119 6.53 14.24 -1.67
CA PRO A 119 7.28 14.86 -2.77
C PRO A 119 8.71 14.32 -2.76
N SER A 120 9.34 14.21 -3.93
CA SER A 120 10.76 13.83 -4.09
C SER A 120 11.16 12.39 -3.72
N VAL A 121 10.23 11.45 -3.52
CA VAL A 121 10.59 10.03 -3.44
C VAL A 121 10.78 9.50 -4.87
N GLY A 122 12.03 9.35 -5.29
CA GLY A 122 12.37 8.68 -6.55
C GLY A 122 11.99 7.19 -6.54
N ASN A 123 12.30 6.48 -7.62
CA ASN A 123 12.12 5.02 -7.65
C ASN A 123 12.87 4.37 -6.48
N VAL A 124 12.30 3.32 -5.88
CA VAL A 124 12.99 2.55 -4.84
C VAL A 124 14.25 1.93 -5.44
N GLN A 125 15.42 2.35 -4.95
CA GLN A 125 16.72 1.82 -5.40
C GLN A 125 17.31 0.84 -4.40
N THR A 126 16.97 0.98 -3.12
CA THR A 126 17.52 0.18 -2.03
C THR A 126 16.41 -0.35 -1.14
N VAL A 127 16.48 -1.63 -0.81
CA VAL A 127 15.64 -2.28 0.21
C VAL A 127 16.53 -2.73 1.35
N VAL A 128 16.16 -2.34 2.57
CA VAL A 128 16.77 -2.88 3.79
C VAL A 128 15.86 -4.00 4.30
N LEU A 129 16.41 -5.20 4.41
CA LEU A 129 15.75 -6.33 5.07
C LEU A 129 16.25 -6.37 6.52
N ASP A 130 15.33 -6.32 7.47
CA ASP A 130 15.64 -6.46 8.89
C ASP A 130 15.10 -7.80 9.41
N PRO A 131 15.90 -8.88 9.41
CA PRO A 131 15.50 -10.10 10.07
C PRO A 131 15.38 -9.86 11.58
N GLY A 132 14.16 -9.91 12.10
CA GLY A 132 13.88 -9.70 13.52
C GLY A 132 14.71 -10.61 14.45
N HIS A 133 14.92 -10.15 15.69
CA HIS A 133 15.65 -10.89 16.74
C HIS A 133 17.11 -11.24 16.37
N GLY A 134 17.68 -12.29 16.99
CA GLY A 134 19.02 -12.82 16.72
C GLY A 134 19.83 -13.07 18.00
N GLY A 135 20.75 -14.04 17.94
CA GLY A 135 21.60 -14.42 19.05
C GLY A 135 20.78 -14.92 20.25
N HIS A 136 20.86 -14.19 21.37
CA HIS A 136 20.15 -14.52 22.61
C HIS A 136 18.66 -14.20 22.55
N ASP A 137 18.26 -13.23 21.73
CA ASP A 137 16.86 -12.93 21.47
C ASP A 137 16.32 -13.91 20.43
N LYS A 138 15.43 -14.79 20.85
CA LYS A 138 14.85 -15.84 20.01
C LYS A 138 13.56 -15.39 19.29
N GLY A 139 12.95 -14.31 19.76
CA GLY A 139 11.55 -14.02 19.45
C GLY A 139 10.62 -15.14 19.91
N GLN A 140 9.49 -15.28 19.23
CA GLN A 140 8.52 -16.32 19.55
C GLN A 140 9.06 -17.72 19.20
N VAL A 141 8.86 -18.68 20.10
CA VAL A 141 9.31 -20.07 19.92
C VAL A 141 8.11 -20.99 19.74
N SER A 142 8.22 -21.92 18.79
CA SER A 142 7.23 -22.98 18.55
C SER A 142 7.92 -24.35 18.50
N ARG A 143 7.14 -25.42 18.35
CA ARG A 143 7.66 -26.78 18.11
C ARG A 143 8.52 -26.91 16.85
N TYR A 144 8.44 -25.94 15.94
CA TYR A 144 9.14 -25.96 14.65
C TYR A 144 10.45 -25.15 14.65
N GLY A 145 10.67 -24.30 15.65
CA GLY A 145 11.83 -23.41 15.70
C GLY A 145 11.52 -22.06 16.35
N ALA A 146 12.53 -21.20 16.39
CA ALA A 146 12.44 -19.83 16.88
C ALA A 146 12.24 -18.84 15.73
N GLU A 147 11.50 -17.76 16.00
CA GLU A 147 11.24 -16.68 15.05
C GLU A 147 12.51 -16.13 14.41
N LYS A 148 13.60 -15.99 15.19
CA LYS A 148 14.90 -15.50 14.69
C LYS A 148 15.44 -16.31 13.49
N ASP A 149 15.17 -17.62 13.46
CA ASP A 149 15.68 -18.54 12.45
C ASP A 149 14.84 -18.41 11.17
N PHE A 150 13.52 -18.39 11.32
CA PHE A 150 12.57 -18.20 10.23
C PHE A 150 12.73 -16.83 9.57
N ALA A 151 12.87 -15.76 10.36
CA ALA A 151 13.06 -14.41 9.85
C ALA A 151 14.35 -14.29 9.02
N LEU A 152 15.46 -14.89 9.49
CA LEU A 152 16.72 -14.90 8.76
C LEU A 152 16.63 -15.71 7.46
N ASP A 153 16.02 -16.89 7.51
CA ASP A 153 15.82 -17.74 6.34
C ASP A 153 14.98 -17.06 5.25
N VAL A 154 13.86 -16.44 5.62
CA VAL A 154 13.01 -15.67 4.70
C VAL A 154 13.78 -14.51 4.07
N ALA A 155 14.52 -13.73 4.87
CA ALA A 155 15.28 -12.60 4.35
C ALA A 155 16.40 -13.04 3.39
N ARG A 156 17.08 -14.15 3.67
CA ARG A 156 18.09 -14.74 2.78
C ARG A 156 17.51 -15.21 1.45
N LYS A 157 16.29 -15.76 1.45
CA LYS A 157 15.58 -16.15 0.22
C LYS A 157 15.05 -14.95 -0.56
N LEU A 158 14.58 -13.91 0.13
CA LEU A 158 14.03 -12.70 -0.49
C LEU A 158 15.13 -11.83 -1.13
N ARG A 159 16.31 -11.74 -0.51
CA ARG A 159 17.44 -10.94 -1.01
C ARG A 159 17.76 -11.17 -2.50
N PRO A 160 18.04 -12.40 -2.98
CA PRO A 160 18.36 -12.61 -4.39
C PRO A 160 17.19 -12.31 -5.33
N ILE A 161 15.94 -12.51 -4.89
CA ILE A 161 14.75 -12.19 -5.69
C ILE A 161 14.65 -10.68 -5.94
N LEU A 162 14.90 -9.87 -4.90
CA LEU A 162 14.92 -8.42 -5.00
C LEU A 162 16.12 -7.91 -5.81
N GLN A 163 17.30 -8.49 -5.60
CA GLN A 163 18.50 -8.17 -6.38
C GLN A 163 18.31 -8.46 -7.88
N ALA A 164 17.66 -9.57 -8.23
CA ALA A 164 17.33 -9.91 -9.62
C ALA A 164 16.35 -8.90 -10.27
N LYS A 165 15.59 -8.14 -9.46
CA LYS A 165 14.75 -7.02 -9.92
C LYS A 165 15.51 -5.69 -10.05
N GLY A 166 16.84 -5.70 -9.91
CA GLY A 166 17.69 -4.52 -10.03
C GLY A 166 17.79 -3.66 -8.77
N LEU A 167 17.32 -4.15 -7.62
CA LEU A 167 17.36 -3.43 -6.35
C LEU A 167 18.66 -3.71 -5.59
N ARG A 168 19.24 -2.68 -4.97
CA ARG A 168 20.28 -2.88 -3.96
C ARG A 168 19.62 -3.40 -2.68
N VAL A 169 20.14 -4.49 -2.11
CA VAL A 169 19.57 -5.08 -0.90
C VAL A 169 20.62 -5.13 0.20
N ILE A 170 20.28 -4.58 1.35
CA ILE A 170 21.09 -4.57 2.57
C ILE A 170 20.34 -5.39 3.63
N MET A 171 21.05 -6.20 4.41
CA MET A 171 20.47 -6.89 5.56
C MET A 171 21.05 -6.31 6.85
N THR A 172 20.22 -6.02 7.85
CA THR A 172 20.69 -5.55 9.18
C THR A 172 21.53 -6.61 9.90
N ARG A 173 21.24 -7.89 9.64
CA ARG A 173 22.07 -9.02 10.01
C ARG A 173 22.08 -10.10 8.93
N GLU A 174 23.21 -10.76 8.74
CA GLU A 174 23.35 -11.87 7.79
C GLU A 174 23.56 -13.22 8.49
N GLY A 175 23.63 -13.23 9.82
CA GLY A 175 23.82 -14.42 10.66
C GLY A 175 22.99 -14.39 11.94
N ASP A 176 23.21 -15.39 12.79
CA ASP A 176 22.54 -15.49 14.09
C ASP A 176 23.32 -14.73 15.18
N TYR A 177 23.12 -13.42 15.22
CA TYR A 177 23.64 -12.55 16.26
C TYR A 177 22.62 -11.45 16.57
N PHE A 178 22.66 -10.95 17.81
CA PHE A 178 21.76 -9.89 18.25
C PHE A 178 22.19 -8.54 17.67
N VAL A 179 21.23 -7.78 17.13
CA VAL A 179 21.41 -6.37 16.73
C VAL A 179 20.42 -5.52 17.53
N PRO A 180 20.87 -4.53 18.32
CA PRO A 180 19.97 -3.62 19.03
C PRO A 180 19.04 -2.86 18.10
N LEU A 181 17.83 -2.50 18.56
CA LEU A 181 16.82 -1.84 17.72
C LEU A 181 17.30 -0.51 17.15
N GLU A 182 18.08 0.25 17.92
CA GLU A 182 18.62 1.56 17.56
C GLU A 182 19.64 1.47 16.41
N VAL A 183 20.23 0.30 16.18
CA VAL A 183 21.19 0.06 15.09
C VAL A 183 20.48 -0.39 13.81
N ARG A 184 19.21 -0.79 13.89
CA ARG A 184 18.43 -1.31 12.75
C ARG A 184 17.73 -0.21 11.94
N ALA A 185 17.54 0.98 12.50
CA ALA A 185 16.68 2.07 11.98
C ALA A 185 17.46 3.26 11.42
#